data_AF-A0A961ARI2-F1
#
_entry.id   AF-A0A961ARI2-F1
#
_cell.length_a   1.000
_cell.length_b   1.000
_cell.length_c   1.000
_cell.angle_alpha   90.00
_cell.angle_beta   90.00
_cell.angle_gamma   90.00
#
_symmetry.space_group_name_H-M   'P 1'
#
loop_
_entity.id
_entity.type
_entity.pdbx_description
1 polymer ?
#
loop_
_entity_poly.entity_id
_entity_poly.type
_entity_poly.pdbx_seq_one_letter_code
_entity_poly.pdbx_strand_id
1 'polypeptide(L)'
;MAKQEKSVELEGTIHTVLPGTMFRVELENGHLVLAHISGKMRKRFIRLVAGDRVKLEMSPYDTEKARIVYRLDSRRPGGPGGGPRGPRRGGGGGGPRRR
;
A
#
# COMPACT_ATOMS: atom_id res chain seq x y z
N MET A 1 10.02 22.90 20.16
CA MET A 1 8.58 22.94 19.81
C MET A 1 8.46 22.81 18.30
N ALA A 2 8.08 21.63 17.81
CA ALA A 2 8.08 21.31 16.39
C ALA A 2 6.78 21.84 15.76
N LYS A 3 6.92 22.92 14.99
CA LYS A 3 5.88 23.55 14.18
C LYS A 3 5.21 22.47 13.34
N GLN A 4 3.98 22.12 13.69
CA GLN A 4 3.08 21.36 12.83
C GLN A 4 2.63 22.31 11.72
N GLU A 5 3.54 22.58 10.79
CA GLU A 5 3.21 23.26 9.56
C GLU A 5 2.27 22.32 8.80
N LYS A 6 1.06 22.83 8.52
CA LYS A 6 -0.06 22.12 7.90
C LYS A 6 0.40 21.49 6.58
N SER A 7 0.93 20.26 6.63
CA SER A 7 1.27 19.50 5.44
C SER A 7 -0.01 19.27 4.65
N VAL A 8 0.02 19.62 3.37
CA VAL A 8 -1.07 19.35 2.45
C VAL A 8 -0.89 17.95 1.93
N GLU A 9 -1.87 17.09 2.20
CA GLU A 9 -1.93 15.74 1.66
C GLU A 9 -2.46 15.78 0.22
N LEU A 10 -1.69 15.23 -0.70
CA LEU A 10 -2.05 15.14 -2.12
C LEU A 10 -1.80 13.73 -2.65
N GLU A 11 -2.50 13.42 -3.73
CA GLU A 11 -2.36 12.16 -4.45
C GLU A 11 -1.60 12.41 -5.77
N GLY A 12 -0.79 11.42 -6.15
CA GLY A 12 -0.02 11.49 -7.38
C GLY A 12 0.43 10.13 -7.88
N THR A 13 0.89 10.11 -9.12
CA THR A 13 1.34 8.90 -9.81
C THR A 13 2.84 8.98 -10.09
N ILE A 14 3.58 7.92 -9.77
CA ILE A 14 5.03 7.90 -10.02
C ILE A 14 5.28 7.83 -11.52
N HIS A 15 5.90 8.86 -12.08
CA HIS A 15 6.26 8.89 -13.50
C HIS A 15 7.63 8.25 -13.75
N THR A 16 8.62 8.53 -12.90
CA THR A 16 9.99 8.02 -13.07
C THR A 16 10.70 7.86 -11.74
N VAL A 17 11.50 6.81 -11.62
CA VAL A 17 12.32 6.55 -10.43
C VAL A 17 13.74 7.02 -10.69
N LEU A 18 14.27 7.89 -9.82
CA LEU A 18 15.64 8.39 -9.91
C LEU A 18 16.56 7.65 -8.92
N PRO A 19 17.87 7.57 -9.22
CA PRO A 19 18.86 7.09 -8.27
C PRO A 19 18.87 7.98 -7.00
N GLY A 20 19.16 7.36 -5.85
CA GLY A 20 19.23 8.09 -4.56
C GLY A 20 17.90 8.19 -3.79
N THR A 21 16.93 7.30 -4.05
CA THR A 21 15.62 7.27 -3.37
C THR A 21 14.73 8.49 -3.64
N MET A 22 14.97 9.15 -4.77
CA MET A 22 14.14 10.23 -5.30
C MET A 22 13.17 9.67 -6.35
N PHE A 23 11.93 10.14 -6.31
CA PHE A 23 10.87 9.72 -7.21
C PHE A 23 10.27 10.96 -7.86
N ARG A 24 10.15 10.95 -9.19
CA ARG A 24 9.34 11.94 -9.91
C ARG A 24 7.89 11.50 -9.82
N VAL A 25 7.09 12.30 -9.14
CA VAL A 25 5.67 12.08 -8.99
C VAL A 25 4.93 13.19 -9.69
N GLU A 26 3.98 12.80 -10.53
CA GLU A 26 3.03 13.71 -11.15
C GLU A 26 1.80 13.81 -10.25
N LEU A 27 1.55 15.00 -9.73
CA LEU A 27 0.34 15.33 -8.98
C LEU A 27 -0.86 15.32 -9.93
N GLU A 28 -2.06 15.06 -9.42
CA GLU A 28 -3.30 15.20 -10.21
C GLU A 28 -3.51 16.64 -10.73
N ASN A 29 -2.83 17.62 -10.13
CA ASN A 29 -2.79 19.01 -10.58
C ASN A 29 -1.90 19.24 -11.83
N GLY A 30 -1.23 18.20 -12.36
CA GLY A 30 -0.32 18.29 -13.51
C GLY A 30 1.09 18.80 -13.17
N HIS A 31 1.43 18.90 -11.89
CA HIS A 31 2.75 19.34 -11.42
C HIS A 31 3.67 18.14 -11.18
N LEU A 32 4.89 18.22 -11.70
CA LEU A 32 5.94 17.23 -11.46
C LEU A 32 6.76 17.62 -10.24
N VAL A 33 6.74 16.78 -9.21
CA VAL A 33 7.46 17.02 -7.95
C VAL A 33 8.50 15.95 -7.68
N LEU A 34 9.55 16.34 -6.96
CA LEU A 34 10.58 15.42 -6.48
C LEU A 34 10.20 14.96 -5.07
N ALA A 35 9.80 13.70 -4.96
CA ALA A 35 9.37 13.11 -3.71
C ALA A 35 10.42 12.15 -3.16
N HIS A 36 10.64 12.17 -1.84
CA HIS A 36 11.44 11.18 -1.13
C HIS A 36 10.56 10.28 -0.26
N ILE A 37 11.03 9.06 0.01
CA ILE A 37 10.34 8.13 0.90
C ILE A 37 10.49 8.55 2.37
N SER A 38 9.39 8.44 3.13
CA SER A 38 9.46 8.57 4.58
C SER A 38 10.20 7.37 5.22
N GLY A 39 10.83 7.59 6.37
CA GLY A 39 11.53 6.51 7.09
C GLY A 39 10.62 5.34 7.48
N LYS A 40 9.31 5.59 7.66
CA LYS A 40 8.32 4.53 7.90
C LYS A 40 8.22 3.55 6.72
N MET A 41 8.28 4.04 5.48
CA MET A 41 8.26 3.18 4.30
C MET A 41 9.51 2.30 4.18
N ARG A 42 10.69 2.86 4.49
CA ARG A 42 11.95 2.08 4.51
C ARG A 42 11.86 0.89 5.46
N LYS A 43 11.29 1.08 6.65
CA LYS A 43 11.08 -0.01 7.63
C LYS A 43 10.08 -1.06 7.16
N ARG A 44 9.15 -0.71 6.28
CA ARG A 44 8.11 -1.62 5.76
C ARG A 44 8.52 -2.28 4.44
N PHE A 45 9.76 -2.06 3.97
CA PHE A 45 10.29 -2.62 2.71
C PHE A 45 9.33 -2.43 1.52
N ILE A 46 8.65 -1.28 1.46
CA ILE A 46 7.71 -1.00 0.37
C ILE A 46 8.52 -0.71 -0.90
N ARG A 47 8.29 -1.52 -1.93
CA ARG A 47 8.84 -1.31 -3.27
C ARG A 47 7.90 -0.41 -4.07
N LEU A 48 8.43 0.71 -4.53
CA LEU A 48 7.72 1.68 -5.37
C LEU A 48 8.20 1.51 -6.81
N VAL A 49 7.26 1.50 -7.75
CA VAL A 49 7.53 1.35 -9.19
C VAL A 49 6.87 2.51 -9.92
N ALA A 50 7.37 2.86 -11.11
CA ALA A 50 6.68 3.81 -11.98
C ALA A 50 5.27 3.28 -12.32
N GLY A 51 4.27 4.15 -12.27
CA GLY A 51 2.85 3.84 -12.44
C GLY A 51 2.10 3.52 -11.15
N ASP A 52 2.78 3.37 -10.00
CA ASP A 52 2.09 3.21 -8.73
C ASP A 52 1.49 4.55 -8.26
N ARG A 53 0.25 4.49 -7.75
CA ARG A 53 -0.39 5.62 -7.07
C ARG A 53 0.11 5.73 -5.63
N VAL A 54 0.49 6.94 -5.25
CA VAL A 54 1.04 7.23 -3.94
C VAL A 54 0.38 8.46 -3.35
N LYS A 55 0.28 8.47 -2.02
CA LYS A 55 -0.11 9.65 -1.27
C LYS A 55 1.11 10.28 -0.65
N LEU A 56 1.20 11.58 -0.84
CA LEU A 56 2.35 12.38 -0.51
C LEU A 56 1.91 13.66 0.20
N GLU A 57 2.76 14.09 1.12
CA GLU A 57 2.57 15.30 1.90
C GLU A 57 3.55 16.35 1.41
N MET A 58 3.04 17.51 1.00
CA MET A 58 3.85 18.68 0.68
C MET A 58 3.71 19.73 1.76
N SER A 59 4.77 20.49 1.99
CA SER A 59 4.68 21.67 2.84
C SER A 59 4.13 22.82 1.98
N PRO A 60 3.22 23.66 2.49
CA PRO A 60 2.65 24.78 1.72
C PRO A 60 3.69 25.82 1.30
N TYR A 61 4.91 25.75 1.85
CA TYR A 61 6.03 26.61 1.51
C TYR A 61 6.89 26.07 0.36
N ASP A 62 6.88 24.76 0.12
CA ASP A 62 7.72 24.09 -0.87
C ASP A 62 6.86 23.11 -1.70
N THR A 63 6.44 23.56 -2.89
CA THR A 63 5.60 22.76 -3.80
C THR A 63 6.42 21.77 -4.65
N GLU A 64 7.74 21.97 -4.75
CA GLU A 64 8.63 21.10 -5.55
C GLU A 64 9.08 19.83 -4.82
N LYS A 65 9.04 19.86 -3.48
CA LYS A 65 9.51 18.76 -2.63
C LYS A 65 8.33 18.16 -1.88
N ALA A 66 8.16 16.86 -2.06
CA ALA A 66 7.10 16.10 -1.39
C ALA A 66 7.67 14.94 -0.57
N ARG A 67 6.92 14.50 0.44
CA ARG A 67 7.24 13.31 1.22
C ARG A 67 6.20 12.23 0.97
N ILE A 68 6.66 11.06 0.50
CA ILE A 68 5.77 9.92 0.29
C ILE A 68 5.47 9.25 1.64
N VAL A 69 4.19 9.20 2.00
CA VAL A 69 3.73 8.67 3.29
C VAL A 69 3.19 7.25 3.12
N TYR A 70 2.36 7.02 2.10
CA TYR A 70 1.77 5.70 1.82
C TYR A 70 1.57 5.45 0.32
N ARG A 71 1.59 4.16 -0.05
CA ARG A 71 1.23 3.68 -1.38
C ARG A 71 -0.23 3.26 -1.35
N LEU A 72 -1.01 3.70 -2.34
CA LEU A 72 -2.40 3.27 -2.53
C LEU A 72 -2.38 1.91 -3.23
N ASP A 73 -2.14 0.85 -2.45
CA ASP A 73 -2.14 -0.51 -2.97
C ASP A 73 -3.59 -1.01 -3.10
N SER A 74 -4.09 -1.11 -4.32
CA SER A 74 -5.43 -1.65 -4.59
C SER A 74 -5.50 -3.19 -4.48
N ARG A 75 -4.43 -3.87 -4.04
CA ARG A 75 -4.34 -5.35 -4.03
C ARG A 75 -4.98 -6.01 -2.81
N ARG A 76 -6.20 -5.62 -2.49
CA ARG A 76 -7.11 -6.54 -1.81
C ARG A 76 -8.43 -6.66 -2.55
N PRO A 77 -8.58 -7.60 -3.49
CA PRO A 77 -9.76 -8.44 -3.44
C PRO A 77 -9.58 -9.46 -2.30
N GLY A 78 -10.67 -9.82 -1.62
CA GLY A 78 -10.71 -10.68 -0.43
C GLY A 78 -9.81 -11.91 -0.52
N GLY A 79 -9.13 -12.28 0.56
CA GLY A 79 -9.75 -13.02 1.65
C GLY A 79 -9.88 -14.49 1.22
N PRO A 80 -9.18 -15.45 1.85
CA PRO A 80 -9.48 -16.86 1.64
C PRO A 80 -10.86 -17.16 2.27
N GLY A 81 -11.92 -16.81 1.54
CA GLY A 81 -13.29 -17.20 1.83
C GLY A 81 -13.55 -18.58 1.25
N GLY A 82 -13.91 -19.51 2.13
CA GLY A 82 -14.49 -20.79 1.72
C GLY A 82 -13.61 -22.00 2.02
N GLY A 83 -13.37 -22.28 3.30
CA GLY A 83 -13.17 -23.67 3.68
C GLY A 83 -14.42 -24.47 3.26
N PRO A 84 -14.28 -25.62 2.59
CA PRO A 84 -15.44 -26.46 2.35
C PRO A 84 -15.97 -26.95 3.70
N ARG A 85 -17.13 -26.40 4.09
CA ARG A 85 -18.02 -27.01 5.09
C ARG A 85 -18.30 -28.43 4.59
N GLY A 86 -17.92 -29.42 5.40
CA GLY A 86 -17.84 -30.83 4.99
C GLY A 86 -19.18 -31.44 4.56
N PRO A 87 -19.18 -32.72 4.14
CA PRO A 87 -20.41 -33.47 4.07
C PRO A 87 -20.80 -33.91 5.49
N ARG A 88 -21.84 -33.29 6.03
CA ARG A 88 -22.74 -33.94 6.98
C ARG A 88 -23.45 -35.07 6.25
N ARG A 89 -23.01 -36.31 6.43
CA ARG A 89 -23.79 -37.55 6.25
C ARG A 89 -22.89 -38.69 6.75
N GLY A 90 -23.19 -39.48 7.77
CA GLY A 90 -24.47 -39.86 8.33
C GLY A 90 -24.70 -41.34 8.06
N GLY A 91 -24.52 -42.17 9.09
CA GLY A 91 -25.31 -43.38 9.31
C GLY A 91 -24.77 -44.73 8.82
N GLY A 92 -24.79 -45.70 9.75
CA GLY A 92 -24.93 -47.14 9.50
C GLY A 92 -23.60 -47.87 9.24
N GLY A 93 -23.19 -48.88 9.99
CA GLY A 93 -23.92 -49.73 10.92
C GLY A 93 -23.19 -51.07 11.03
N GLY A 94 -23.36 -51.77 12.16
CA GLY A 94 -23.19 -53.21 12.34
C GLY A 94 -21.86 -53.82 11.88
N GLY A 95 -21.02 -54.29 12.80
CA GLY A 95 -21.33 -55.55 13.46
C GLY A 95 -20.05 -56.29 13.86
N PRO A 96 -20.18 -57.40 14.60
CA PRO A 96 -19.18 -57.84 15.55
C PRO A 96 -18.26 -58.91 14.97
N ARG A 97 -17.18 -59.23 15.70
CA ARG A 97 -16.88 -60.59 16.22
C ARG A 97 -15.38 -60.92 16.21
N ARG A 98 -15.02 -61.62 17.30
CA ARG A 98 -13.91 -62.57 17.50
C ARG A 98 -12.55 -61.89 17.74
N ARG A 99 -11.73 -62.35 18.69
CA ARG A 99 -11.69 -63.62 19.42
C ARG A 99 -10.98 -63.42 20.75
#